data_AF-A0A0P6VTQ7-F1
#
_entry.id   AF-A0A0P6VTQ7-F1
#
_cell.length_a   1.000
_cell.length_b   1.000
_cell.length_c   1.000
_cell.angle_alpha   90.00
_cell.angle_beta   90.00
_cell.angle_gamma   90.00
#
_symmetry.space_group_name_H-M   'P 1'
#
loop_
_entity.id
_entity.type
_entity.pdbx_description
1 polymer ?
#
loop_
_entity_poly.entity_id
_entity_poly.type
_entity_poly.pdbx_seq_one_letter_code
_entity_poly.pdbx_strand_id
1 'polypeptide(L)' 'MPVILTSIYSAVLIFITVFSMVKVLSIAYKRKEISALKFSILSVSCIGVGMFIVAILPFGYQKIFEMII' A
#
# COMPACT_ATOMS: atom_id res chain seq x y z
N MET A 1 -17.23 12.60 -9.46
CA MET A 1 -15.93 12.78 -10.16
C MET A 1 -14.72 13.05 -9.25
N PRO A 2 -14.77 13.88 -8.18
CA PRO A 2 -13.58 14.16 -7.37
C PRO A 2 -13.10 12.96 -6.54
N VAL A 3 -14.03 12.16 -5.99
CA VAL A 3 -13.72 10.96 -5.19
C VAL A 3 -12.81 9.98 -5.95
N ILE A 4 -13.14 9.69 -7.21
CA ILE A 4 -12.37 8.75 -8.05
C ILE A 4 -10.96 9.28 -8.31
N LEU A 5 -10.82 10.58 -8.61
CA LEU A 5 -9.52 11.21 -8.87
C LEU A 5 -8.63 11.17 -7.63
N THR A 6 -9.19 11.52 -6.46
CA THR A 6 -8.48 11.46 -5.18
C THR A 6 -8.11 10.02 -4.81
N SER A 7 -9.01 9.05 -5.04
CA SER A 7 -8.71 7.62 -4.84
C SER A 7 -7.55 7.13 -5.70
N ILE A 8 -7.53 7.48 -6.99
CA ILE A 8 -6.47 7.08 -7.91
C ILE A 8 -5.13 7.68 -7.47
N TYR A 9 -5.10 8.97 -7.16
CA TYR A 9 -3.88 9.64 -6.72
C TYR A 9 -3.31 9.00 -5.44
N SER A 10 -4.16 8.77 -4.45
CA SER A 10 -3.75 8.11 -3.21
C SER A 10 -3.33 6.65 -3.42
N ALA A 11 -3.97 5.92 -4.35
CA ALA A 11 -3.56 4.56 -4.71
C ALA A 11 -2.14 4.52 -5.30
N VAL A 12 -1.77 5.51 -6.12
CA VAL A 12 -0.39 5.65 -6.64
C VAL A 12 0.61 5.88 -5.51
N LEU A 13 0.29 6.73 -4.54
CA LEU A 13 1.16 6.97 -3.37
C LEU A 13 1.35 5.70 -2.53
N ILE A 14 0.27 4.96 -2.30
CA ILE A 14 0.33 3.68 -1.58
C ILE A 14 1.20 2.68 -2.36
N PHE A 15 1.02 2.59 -3.69
CA PHE A 15 1.83 1.72 -4.53
C PHE A 15 3.33 2.03 -4.44
N ILE A 16 3.71 3.30 -4.55
CA ILE A 16 5.11 3.74 -4.41
C ILE A 16 5.67 3.38 -3.03
N THR A 17 4.87 3.55 -1.97
CA THR A 17 5.26 3.23 -0.60
C THR A 17 5.50 1.73 -0.43
N VAL A 18 4.55 0.90 -0.85
CA VAL A 18 4.66 -0.58 -0.80
C VAL A 18 5.86 -1.06 -1.61
N PHE A 19 6.04 -0.54 -2.82
CA PHE A 19 7.19 -0.88 -3.66
C PHE A 19 8.52 -0.52 -2.99
N SER A 20 8.60 0.65 -2.36
CA SER A 20 9.79 1.08 -1.63
C SER A 20 10.08 0.20 -0.42
N MET A 21 9.06 -0.19 0.34
CA MET A 21 9.20 -1.13 1.46
C MET A 21 9.72 -2.50 0.99
N VAL A 22 9.13 -3.06 -0.07
CA VAL A 22 9.57 -4.34 -0.65
C VAL A 22 11.02 -4.24 -1.16
N LYS A 23 11.41 -3.10 -1.74
CA LYS A 23 12.80 -2.85 -2.15
C LYS A 23 13.77 -2.88 -0.97
N VAL A 24 13.42 -2.25 0.16
CA VAL A 24 14.24 -2.30 1.39
C VAL A 24 14.34 -3.72 1.93
N LEU A 25 13.23 -4.46 1.99
CA LEU A 25 13.22 -5.87 2.38
C LEU A 25 14.12 -6.72 1.46
N SER A 26 14.11 -6.43 0.15
CA SER A 26 14.96 -7.13 -0.83
C SER A 26 16.44 -6.86 -0.58
N ILE A 27 16.81 -5.63 -0.21
CA ILE A 27 18.17 -5.28 0.16
C ILE A 27 18.60 -6.03 1.43
N ALA A 28 17.74 -6.07 2.46
CA ALA A 28 18.00 -6.79 3.70
C ALA A 28 18.19 -8.31 3.43
N TYR A 29 17.36 -8.89 2.57
CA TYR A 29 17.49 -10.28 2.14
C TYR A 29 18.82 -10.54 1.42
N LYS A 30 19.21 -9.69 0.45
CA LYS A 30 20.49 -9.80 -0.27
C LYS A 30 21.70 -9.68 0.65
N ARG A 31 21.59 -8.89 1.72
CA ARG A 31 22.63 -8.75 2.75
C ARG A 31 22.65 -9.90 3.76
N LYS A 32 21.74 -10.87 3.64
CA LYS A 32 21.55 -12.00 4.57
C LYS A 32 21.17 -11.57 6.00
N GLU A 33 20.65 -10.36 6.18
CA GLU A 33 20.12 -9.86 7.46
C GLU A 33 18.80 -10.57 7.82
N ILE A 34 18.05 -11.02 6.81
CA ILE A 34 16.78 -11.74 6.97
C ILE A 34 16.75 -13.02 6.12
N SER A 35 16.04 -14.05 6.61
CA SER A 35 15.84 -15.30 5.88
C SER A 35 14.82 -15.16 4.75
N ALA A 36 14.85 -16.08 3.78
CA ALA A 36 13.92 -16.11 2.66
C ALA A 36 12.44 -16.20 3.11
N LEU A 37 12.17 -16.99 4.16
CA LEU A 37 10.83 -17.09 4.75
C LEU A 37 10.36 -15.76 5.33
N LYS A 38 11.22 -15.07 6.10
CA LYS A 38 10.89 -13.75 6.68
C LYS A 38 10.67 -12.72 5.57
N PHE A 39 11.52 -12.70 4.54
CA PHE A 39 11.37 -11.82 3.39
C PHE A 39 10.03 -12.02 2.68
N SER A 40 9.64 -13.28 2.42
CA SER A 40 8.38 -13.61 1.76
C SER A 40 7.17 -13.17 2.59
N ILE A 41 7.12 -13.53 3.87
CA ILE A 41 6.01 -13.19 4.77
C ILE A 41 5.85 -11.67 4.88
N LEU A 42 6.94 -10.93 5.09
CA LEU A 42 6.90 -9.48 5.21
C LEU A 42 6.47 -8.81 3.90
N SER A 43 6.99 -9.27 2.76
CA SER A 43 6.66 -8.69 1.45
C SER A 43 5.19 -8.93 1.10
N VAL A 44 4.69 -10.17 1.30
CA VAL A 44 3.28 -10.51 1.08
C VAL A 44 2.38 -9.73 2.02
N SER A 45 2.76 -9.54 3.28
CA SER A 45 2.02 -8.74 4.24
C SER A 45 1.94 -7.27 3.81
N CYS A 46 3.06 -6.64 3.41
CA CYS A 46 3.08 -5.27 2.92
C CYS A 46 2.18 -5.08 1.69
N ILE A 47 2.26 -6.00 0.73
CA ILE A 47 1.44 -5.96 -0.49
C ILE A 47 -0.04 -6.16 -0.16
N GLY A 48 -0.36 -7.14 0.70
CA GLY A 48 -1.71 -7.43 1.13
C GLY A 48 -2.38 -6.25 1.84
N VAL A 49 -1.66 -5.61 2.77
CA VAL A 49 -2.14 -4.41 3.47
C VAL A 49 -2.33 -3.25 2.49
N GLY A 50 -1.38 -3.04 1.57
CA GLY A 50 -1.51 -2.02 0.53
C GLY A 50 -2.76 -2.19 -0.34
N MET A 51 -3.00 -3.42 -0.81
CA MET A 51 -4.21 -3.73 -1.59
C MET A 51 -5.49 -3.52 -0.77
N PHE A 52 -5.49 -3.93 0.50
CA PHE A 52 -6.63 -3.76 1.38
C PHE A 52 -6.98 -2.28 1.57
N ILE A 53 -5.96 -1.43 1.82
CA ILE A 53 -6.13 0.01 1.98
C ILE A 53 -6.69 0.65 0.70
N VAL A 54 -6.16 0.29 -0.48
CA VAL A 54 -6.64 0.83 -1.76
C VAL A 54 -8.10 0.44 -2.02
N ALA A 55 -8.50 -0.77 -1.66
CA ALA A 55 -9.88 -1.24 -1.85
C ALA A 55 -10.90 -0.48 -0.98
N ILE A 56 -10.53 -0.12 0.26
CA ILE A 56 -11.43 0.61 1.17
C ILE A 56 -11.41 2.14 0.95
N LEU A 57 -10.35 2.66 0.33
CA LEU A 57 -10.14 4.09 0.08
C LEU A 57 -11.31 4.83 -0.59
N PRO A 58 -11.90 4.34 -1.69
CA PRO A 58 -13.01 5.04 -2.34
C PRO A 58 -14.24 5.15 -1.45
N PHE A 59 -14.52 4.13 -0.62
CA PHE A 59 -15.61 4.18 0.36
C PHE A 59 -15.34 5.21 1.46
N GLY A 60 -14.10 5.27 1.94
CA GLY A 60 -13.67 6.28 2.91
C GLY A 60 -13.83 7.70 2.37
N TYR A 61 -13.35 7.96 1.16
CA TYR A 61 -13.50 9.28 0.53
C TYR A 61 -14.95 9.62 0.20
N GLN A 62 -15.76 8.65 -0.22
CA GLN A 62 -17.18 8.89 -0.42
C GLN A 62 -17.85 9.38 0.86
N LYS A 63 -17.58 8.73 2.01
CA LYS A 63 -18.12 9.15 3.31
C LYS A 63 -17.66 10.54 3.75
N ILE A 64 -16.39 10.86 3.52
CA ILE A 64 -15.84 12.18 3.84
C ILE A 64 -16.50 13.26 2.98
N PHE A 65 -16.67 13.01 1.67
CA PHE A 65 -17.34 13.94 0.78
C PHE A 65 -18.81 14.14 1.15
N GLU A 66 -19.55 13.08 1.53
CA GLU A 66 -20.93 13.15 2.03
C GLU A 66 -21.08 13.95 3.34
N MET A 67 -20.03 14.06 4.17
CA MET A 67 -20.08 14.86 5.40
C MET A 67 -19.76 16.34 5.19
N ILE A 68 -18.91 16.65 4.21
CA ILE A 68 -18.37 18.00 4.01
C ILE A 68 -19.25 18.83 3.08
N ILE A 69 -19.89 18.20 2.11
CA ILE A 69 -20.75 18.83 1.10
C ILE A 69 -22.21 18.51 1.41
#